data_AF-R6FVN9-F1
#
_entry.id   AF-R6FVN9-F1
#
_cell.length_a   1.000
_cell.length_b   1.000
_cell.length_c   1.000
_cell.angle_alpha   90.00
_cell.angle_beta   90.00
_cell.angle_gamma   90.00
#
_symmetry.space_group_name_H-M   'P 1'
#
loop_
_entity.id
_entity.type
_entity.pdbx_description
1 polymer ?
#
loop_
_entity_poly.entity_id
_entity_poly.type
_entity_poly.pdbx_seq_one_letter_code
_entity_poly.pdbx_strand_id
1 'polypeptide(L)' 'MKHPYKEYETSKLWIFVKSSIEDLVENNDIELFTPIEYVVGYICKNISSNDIIKEK' A
#
# COMPACT_ATOMS: atom_id res chain seq x y z
N MET A 1 14.82 -4.00 -2.47
CA MET A 1 14.49 -5.34 -3.02
C MET A 1 13.79 -5.19 -4.36
N LYS A 2 13.79 -6.21 -5.23
CA LYS A 2 12.87 -6.23 -6.39
C LYS A 2 11.50 -6.75 -5.90
N HIS A 3 10.44 -5.97 -6.05
CA HIS A 3 9.05 -6.37 -5.83
C HIS A 3 8.23 -6.11 -7.11
N PRO A 4 7.09 -6.80 -7.32
CA PRO A 4 6.34 -6.71 -8.58
C PRO A 4 5.56 -5.38 -8.74
N TYR A 5 5.41 -4.61 -7.67
CA TYR A 5 4.48 -3.48 -7.60
C TYR A 5 5.08 -2.11 -7.95
N LYS A 6 6.15 -2.07 -8.75
CA LYS A 6 6.88 -0.83 -9.06
C LYS A 6 6.03 0.24 -9.72
N GLU A 7 5.08 -0.17 -10.56
CA GLU A 7 4.18 0.75 -11.28
C GLU A 7 3.33 1.63 -10.34
N TYR A 8 3.17 1.22 -9.09
CA TYR A 8 2.36 1.92 -8.10
C TYR A 8 3.17 2.89 -7.22
N GLU A 9 4.51 2.76 -7.14
CA GLU A 9 5.36 3.52 -6.19
C GLU A 9 5.23 5.04 -6.31
N THR A 10 4.98 5.55 -7.52
CA THR A 10 4.84 6.98 -7.78
C THR A 10 3.41 7.49 -7.62
N SER A 11 2.45 6.62 -7.31
CA SER A 11 1.04 6.99 -7.17
C SER A 11 0.77 7.65 -5.82
N LYS A 12 -0.19 8.60 -5.78
CA LYS A 12 -0.68 9.18 -4.53
C LYS A 12 -1.25 8.12 -3.58
N LEU A 13 -1.89 7.10 -4.16
CA LEU A 13 -2.44 5.97 -3.41
C LEU A 13 -1.34 5.21 -2.66
N TRP A 14 -0.21 4.95 -3.31
CA TRP A 14 0.94 4.30 -2.68
C TRP A 14 1.47 5.11 -1.50
N ILE A 15 1.68 6.41 -1.70
CA ILE A 15 2.18 7.30 -0.63
C ILE A 15 1.24 7.23 0.58
N PHE A 16 -0.08 7.36 0.33
CA PHE A 16 -1.10 7.32 1.38
C PHE A 16 -1.17 5.98 2.10
N VAL A 17 -1.27 4.87 1.36
CA VAL A 17 -1.34 3.52 1.95
C VAL A 17 -0.06 3.21 2.72
N LYS A 18 1.11 3.58 2.17
CA LYS A 18 2.39 3.37 2.85
C LYS A 18 2.45 4.10 4.17
N SER A 19 2.10 5.40 4.20
CA SER A 19 2.08 6.15 5.47
C SER A 19 1.10 5.54 6.48
N SER A 20 -0.11 5.14 6.05
CA SER A 20 -1.07 4.51 6.96
C SER A 20 -0.57 3.18 7.54
N ILE A 21 0.15 2.37 6.75
CA ILE A 21 0.75 1.12 7.25
C ILE A 21 1.93 1.41 8.18
N GLU A 22 2.75 2.43 7.88
CA GLU A 22 3.84 2.86 8.76
C GLU A 22 3.31 3.33 10.12
N ASP A 23 2.23 4.12 10.16
CA ASP A 23 1.58 4.58 11.39
C ASP A 23 1.08 3.40 12.25
N LEU A 24 0.48 2.38 11.62
CA LEU A 24 -0.01 1.18 12.33
C LEU A 24 1.13 0.36 12.93
N VAL A 25 2.27 0.27 12.24
CA VAL A 25 3.47 -0.40 12.77
C VAL A 25 4.06 0.41 13.92
N GLU A 26 4.17 1.73 13.78
CA GLU A 26 4.71 2.62 14.82
C GLU A 26 3.87 2.58 16.11
N ASN A 27 2.54 2.52 15.97
CA ASN A 27 1.61 2.39 17.09
C ASN A 27 1.52 0.98 17.68
N ASN A 28 2.24 0.00 17.12
CA ASN A 28 2.15 -1.43 17.47
C ASN A 28 0.75 -2.04 17.29
N ASP A 29 -0.06 -1.46 16.41
CA ASP A 29 -1.37 -2.02 16.05
C ASP A 29 -1.22 -3.26 15.16
N ILE A 30 -0.13 -3.31 14.37
CA ILE A 30 0.24 -4.46 13.53
C ILE A 30 1.74 -4.76 13.59
N GLU A 31 2.11 -6.00 13.29
CA GLU A 31 3.49 -6.40 13.03
C GLU A 31 3.61 -6.91 11.58
N LEU A 32 4.61 -6.42 10.84
CA LEU A 32 4.86 -6.82 9.46
C LEU A 32 5.93 -7.92 9.40
N PHE A 33 5.55 -9.10 8.93
CA PHE A 33 6.48 -10.21 8.65
C PHE A 33 7.03 -10.21 7.21
N THR A 34 6.52 -9.32 6.36
CA THR A 34 6.94 -9.16 4.96
C THR A 34 7.35 -7.71 4.73
N PRO A 35 8.27 -7.42 3.77
CA PRO A 35 8.61 -6.04 3.44
C PRO A 35 7.37 -5.22 3.06
N ILE A 36 7.34 -3.97 3.54
CA ILE A 36 6.18 -3.08 3.42
C ILE A 36 5.76 -2.87 1.95
N GLU A 37 6.71 -2.89 1.01
CA GLU A 37 6.44 -2.69 -0.41
C GLU A 37 5.56 -3.80 -1.01
N TYR A 38 5.60 -5.01 -0.45
CA TYR A 38 4.70 -6.09 -0.86
C TYR A 38 3.27 -5.87 -0.38
N VAL A 39 3.10 -5.36 0.85
CA VAL A 39 1.79 -5.07 1.45
C VAL A 39 1.15 -3.88 0.74
N VAL A 40 1.86 -2.76 0.70
CA VAL A 40 1.41 -1.52 0.06
C VAL A 40 1.10 -1.77 -1.41
N GLY A 41 1.98 -2.47 -2.11
CA GLY A 41 1.80 -2.76 -3.52
C GLY A 41 0.60 -3.65 -3.83
N TYR A 42 0.35 -4.68 -3.01
CA TYR A 42 -0.84 -5.52 -3.17
C TYR A 42 -2.14 -4.74 -2.95
N ILE A 43 -2.18 -3.89 -1.91
CA ILE A 43 -3.34 -3.02 -1.63
C ILE A 43 -3.55 -2.04 -2.78
N CYS A 44 -2.50 -1.37 -3.24
CA CYS A 44 -2.57 -0.43 -4.38
C CYS A 44 -3.07 -1.11 -5.66
N LYS A 45 -2.56 -2.31 -5.97
CA LYS A 45 -3.03 -3.12 -7.10
C LYS A 45 -4.52 -3.40 -6.98
N ASN A 46 -4.99 -3.88 -5.83
CA ASN A 46 -6.39 -4.26 -5.64
C ASN A 46 -7.35 -3.08 -5.74
N ILE A 47 -6.98 -1.94 -5.16
CA ILE A 47 -7.76 -0.70 -5.24
C ILE A 47 -7.73 -0.12 -6.66
N SER A 48 -6.60 -0.20 -7.37
CA SER A 48 -6.52 0.29 -8.75
C SER A 48 -7.25 -0.62 -9.75
N SER A 49 -7.36 -1.91 -9.44
CA SER A 49 -8.04 -2.90 -10.29
C SER A 49 -9.56 -2.90 -10.11
N ASN A 50 -10.03 -2.42 -8.96
CA ASN A 50 -11.46 -2.29 -8.69
C ASN A 50 -11.77 -0.79 -8.70
N ASP A 51 -12.59 -0.32 -9.65
CA ASP A 51 -13.10 1.06 -9.82
C ASP A 51 -13.91 1.59 -8.59
N ILE A 52 -13.63 1.11 -7.38
CA ILE A 52 -14.28 1.43 -6.09
C ILE A 52 -14.11 2.90 -5.74
N ILE A 53 -13.01 3.55 -6.16
CA ILE A 53 -12.78 4.98 -5.95
C ILE A 53 -13.31 5.80 -7.14
N LYS A 54 -14.59 5.58 -7.47
CA LYS A 54 -15.44 6.56 -8.14
C LYS A 54 -16.65 6.81 -7.25
N GLU A 55 -16.41 7.28 -6.03
CA GLU A 55 -17.47 7.98 -5.31
C GLU A 55 -17.75 9.28 -6.09
N LYS A 56 -18.96 9.36 -6.65
CA LYS A 56 -19.51 10.54 -7.32
C LYS A 56 -19.74 11.66 -6.33
#